data_AF-A0A7G5H306-F1
#
_entry.id   AF-A0A7G5H306-F1
#
_cell.length_a   1.000
_cell.length_b   1.000
_cell.length_c   1.000
_cell.angle_alpha   90.00
_cell.angle_beta   90.00
_cell.angle_gamma   90.00
#
_symmetry.space_group_name_H-M   'P 1'
#
loop_
_entity.id
_entity.type
_entity.pdbx_description
1 polymer ?
#
loop_
_entity_poly.entity_id
_entity_poly.type
_entity_poly.pdbx_seq_one_letter_code
_entity_poly.pdbx_strand_id
1 'polypeptide(L)' 'MIQTIELNDDRILGYRIDGDITLQDMTPLIEEIKNKVAHHPTKLRAYAEYVRIGSISPRPFGKT' A
#
# COMPACT_ATOMS: atom_id res chain seq x y z
N MET A 1 -3.79 7.90 6.74
CA MET A 1 -3.81 8.33 5.31
C MET A 1 -2.63 7.70 4.58
N ILE A 2 -2.87 7.14 3.38
CA ILE A 2 -1.85 6.53 2.51
C ILE A 2 -1.66 7.42 1.28
N GLN A 3 -0.43 7.71 0.92
CA GLN A 3 -0.06 8.48 -0.27
C GLN A 3 0.97 7.70 -1.09
N THR A 4 0.81 7.66 -2.41
CA THR A 4 1.80 7.05 -3.30
C THR A 4 3.01 7.97 -3.42
N ILE A 5 4.20 7.38 -3.39
CA ILE A 5 5.47 8.05 -3.65
C ILE A 5 5.97 7.58 -5.01
N GLU A 6 6.23 8.52 -5.92
CA GLU A 6 6.91 8.20 -7.17
C GLU A 6 8.38 7.88 -6.91
N LEU A 7 8.80 6.72 -7.38
CA LEU A 7 10.18 6.25 -7.28
C LEU A 7 10.72 6.04 -8.70
N ASN A 8 12.02 6.27 -8.91
CA ASN A 8 12.69 6.14 -10.20
C ASN A 8 12.84 4.67 -10.69
N ASP A 9 12.10 3.74 -10.12
CA ASP A 9 12.09 2.31 -10.47
C ASP A 9 10.64 1.83 -10.46
N ASP A 10 10.14 1.46 -11.65
CA ASP A 10 8.77 1.03 -11.91
C ASP A 10 8.40 -0.26 -11.16
N ARG A 11 9.40 -1.05 -10.77
CA ARG A 11 9.27 -2.28 -9.99
C ARG A 11 9.14 -2.02 -8.49
N ILE A 12 9.30 -0.78 -8.04
CA ILE A 12 9.09 -0.40 -6.65
C ILE A 12 7.71 0.22 -6.50
N LEU A 13 7.00 -0.22 -5.47
CA LEU A 13 5.76 0.39 -4.98
C LEU A 13 6.14 1.26 -3.78
N GLY A 14 6.02 2.58 -3.91
CA GLY A 14 6.38 3.53 -2.87
C GLY A 14 5.14 4.10 -2.17
N TYR A 15 5.11 4.05 -0.84
CA TYR A 15 4.00 4.58 -0.04
C TYR A 15 4.47 5.39 1.15
N ARG A 16 3.80 6.52 1.40
CA ARG A 16 3.90 7.28 2.64
C ARG A 16 2.64 7.08 3.46
N ILE A 17 2.83 6.79 4.74
CA ILE A 17 1.78 6.49 5.70
C ILE A 17 1.88 7.50 6.85
N ASP A 18 0.77 8.19 7.11
CA ASP A 18 0.61 9.10 8.24
C ASP A 18 -0.72 8.86 8.97
N GLY A 19 -0.63 8.53 10.25
CA GLY A 19 -1.77 8.35 11.15
C GLY A 19 -2.28 6.92 11.22
N ASP A 20 -3.57 6.79 11.53
CA ASP A 20 -4.26 5.50 11.54
C ASP A 20 -4.51 5.01 10.10
N ILE A 21 -4.41 3.69 9.92
CA ILE A 21 -4.72 3.02 8.67
C ILE A 21 -5.95 2.15 8.88
N THR A 22 -7.00 2.41 8.10
CA THR A 22 -8.17 1.55 8.04
C THR A 22 -8.08 0.61 6.84
N LEU A 23 -8.88 -0.45 6.83
CA LEU A 23 -8.98 -1.35 5.68
C LEU A 23 -9.45 -0.63 4.39
N GLN A 24 -10.29 0.40 4.53
CA GLN A 24 -10.79 1.15 3.39
C GLN A 24 -9.64 1.90 2.69
N ASP A 25 -8.71 2.44 3.49
CA ASP A 25 -7.51 3.13 2.99
C ASP A 25 -6.58 2.19 2.20
N MET A 26 -6.64 0.87 2.46
CA MET A 26 -5.82 -0.13 1.76
C MET A 26 -6.42 -0.60 0.43
N THR A 27 -7.68 -0.30 0.13
CA THR A 27 -8.32 -0.80 -1.10
C THR A 27 -7.65 -0.27 -2.38
N PRO A 28 -7.34 1.03 -2.51
CA PRO A 28 -6.63 1.56 -3.67
C PRO A 28 -5.23 0.94 -3.84
N LEU A 29 -4.55 0.71 -2.71
CA LEU A 29 -3.24 0.06 -2.65
C LEU A 29 -3.29 -1.37 -3.22
N ILE A 30 -4.32 -2.15 -2.87
CA ILE A 30 -4.49 -3.52 -3.37
C ILE A 30 -4.68 -3.55 -4.89
N GLU A 31 -5.49 -2.64 -5.44
CA GLU A 31 -5.71 -2.57 -6.89
C GLU A 31 -4.44 -2.13 -7.65
N GLU A 32 -3.66 -1.21 -7.10
CA GLU A 32 -2.36 -0.84 -7.66
C GLU A 32 -1.37 -2.02 -7.67
N ILE A 33 -1.30 -2.78 -6.58
CA ILE A 33 -0.46 -3.98 -6.48
C ILE A 33 -0.88 -5.01 -7.54
N LYS A 34 -2.18 -5.31 -7.67
CA LYS A 34 -2.69 -6.25 -8.68
C LYS A 34 -2.28 -5.81 -10.09
N ASN A 35 -2.45 -4.52 -10.40
CA ASN A 35 -2.06 -3.97 -11.69
C ASN A 35 -0.56 -4.13 -11.93
N LYS A 36 0.30 -3.78 -10.96
CA LYS A 36 1.75 -3.94 -11.12
C LYS A 36 2.20 -5.40 -11.23
N VAL A 37 1.58 -6.32 -10.49
CA VAL A 37 1.87 -7.77 -10.57
C VAL A 37 1.53 -8.31 -11.97
N ALA A 38 0.43 -7.86 -12.56
CA ALA A 38 0.04 -8.26 -13.91
C ALA A 38 1.08 -7.83 -14.98
N HIS A 39 1.74 -6.68 -14.80
CA HIS A 39 2.73 -6.15 -15.74
C HIS A 39 4.17 -6.63 -15.45
N HIS A 40 4.49 -6.96 -14.20
CA HIS A 40 5.83 -7.36 -13.76
C HIS A 40 5.80 -8.62 -12.90
N PRO A 41 5.71 -9.82 -13.52
CA PRO A 41 5.27 -11.04 -12.84
C PRO A 41 6.21 -11.59 -11.75
N THR A 42 7.47 -11.14 -11.59
CA THR A 42 8.41 -11.84 -10.69
C THR A 42 9.32 -11.02 -9.77
N LYS A 43 9.29 -9.67 -9.73
CA LYS A 43 10.23 -8.89 -8.85
C LYS A 43 9.72 -7.52 -8.39
N LEU A 44 8.53 -7.45 -7.82
CA LEU A 44 8.08 -6.21 -7.18
C LEU A 44 8.76 -6.02 -5.82
N ARG A 45 9.17 -4.79 -5.55
CA ARG A 45 9.68 -4.35 -4.24
C ARG A 45 8.69 -3.35 -3.66
N ALA A 46 8.58 -3.30 -2.34
CA ALA A 46 7.77 -2.32 -1.65
C ALA A 46 8.67 -1.42 -0.79
N TYR A 47 8.41 -0.12 -0.83
CA TYR A 47 8.98 0.89 0.04
C TYR A 47 7.83 1.56 0.78
N ALA A 48 7.90 1.58 2.11
CA ALA A 48 6.91 2.22 2.95
C ALA A 48 7.62 3.18 3.92
N GLU A 49 7.26 4.45 3.83
CA GLU A 49 7.67 5.50 4.75
C GLU A 49 6.56 5.75 5.77
N TYR A 50 6.87 5.61 7.04
CA TYR A 50 5.92 5.87 8.13
C TYR A 50 6.31 7.18 8.82
N VAL A 51 5.54 8.24 8.58
CA VAL A 51 5.77 9.57 9.18
C VAL A 51 5.27 9.59 10.63
N ARG A 52 4.14 8.94 10.87
CA ARG A 52 3.52 8.81 12.19
C ARG A 52 2.67 7.55 12.18
N ILE A 53 3.04 6.57 13.00
CA ILE A 53 2.27 5.32 13.10
C ILE A 53 1.24 5.50 14.20
N GLY A 54 -0.04 5.53 13.81
CA GLY A 54 -1.14 5.38 14.76
C GLY A 54 -1.34 3.90 15.12
N SER A 55 -2.58 3.46 15.15
CA SER A 55 -2.97 2.06 15.26
C SER A 55 -3.19 1.45 13.88
N ILE A 56 -2.61 0.26 13.65
CA ILE A 56 -3.02 -0.62 12.55
C ILE A 56 -4.13 -1.49 13.11
N SER A 57 -5.39 -1.07 12.91
CA SER A 57 -6.51 -1.78 13.51
C SER A 57 -6.71 -3.14 12.82
N PRO A 58 -6.74 -4.27 13.56
CA PRO A 58 -7.04 -5.57 13.01
C PRO A 58 -8.56 -5.73 12.90
N ARG A 59 -9.21 -4.96 12.02
CA ARG A 59 -10.55 -5.37 11.59
C ARG A 59 -10.36 -6.35 10.42
N PRO A 60 -10.91 -7.57 10.48
CA PRO A 60 -10.64 -8.60 9.48
C PRO A 60 -11.30 -8.27 8.13
N PHE A 61 -10.65 -8.70 7.04
CA PHE A 61 -11.31 -8.89 5.74
C PHE A 61 -12.42 -9.94 5.90
N GLY A 62 -13.66 -9.52 6.17
CA GLY A 62 -14.73 -10.48 6.39
C GLY A 62 -16.12 -9.88 6.57
N LYS A 63 -16.85 -9.83 5.44
CA LYS A 63 -18.31 -9.96 5.25
C LYS A 63 -19.27 -9.33 6.29
N THR A 64 -20.02 -8.34 5.82
CA THR A 64 -21.48 -8.24 6.04
C THR A 64 -22.15 -8.13 4.70
#